data_AF-A0A317HGI6-F1
#
_entry.id   AF-A0A317HGI6-F1
#
_cell.length_a   1.000
_cell.length_b   1.000
_cell.length_c   1.000
_cell.angle_alpha   90.00
_cell.angle_beta   90.00
_cell.angle_gamma   90.00
#
_symmetry.space_group_name_H-M   'P 1'
#
loop_
_entity.id
_entity.type
_entity.pdbx_description
1 polymer ?
#
loop_
_entity_poly.entity_id
_entity_poly.type
_entity_poly.pdbx_seq_one_letter_code
_entity_poly.pdbx_strand_id
1 'polypeptide(L)'
;MWQWIKDTWRQSRDLASKYATPPSGAATDEEQAFLEEVFATFPFAEEGKQWLQAHIHFKVQDLASANGGGYWDPSRDLVFLYTAQYEAAIHELAHAWWHPRRIGQEEAMMRATIRLSEESDPRYRRTQQLAYGYIHGIPEQNWPGMLIERNDWEMYAGLASGMMADLRLVPPYVRAFYDGLFTLLPDDAPSPAQQARHG
;
A
#
# COMPACT_ATOMS: atom_id res chain seq x y z
N MET A 1 -6.98 8.40 9.40
CA MET A 1 -5.75 7.57 9.34
C MET A 1 -5.91 6.29 10.15
N TRP A 2 -6.07 6.35 11.48
CA TRP A 2 -6.03 5.14 12.32
C TRP A 2 -7.24 4.19 12.22
N GLN A 3 -8.45 4.72 12.06
CA GLN A 3 -9.67 3.92 11.93
C GLN A 3 -9.64 3.03 10.67
N TRP A 4 -9.07 3.54 9.58
CA TRP A 4 -8.92 2.84 8.30
C TRP A 4 -7.99 1.62 8.41
N ILE A 5 -6.85 1.72 9.11
CA ILE A 5 -5.92 0.59 9.28
C ILE A 5 -6.60 -0.62 9.94
N LYS A 6 -7.49 -0.36 10.90
CA LYS A 6 -8.28 -1.40 11.56
C LYS A 6 -9.38 -1.95 10.66
N ASP A 7 -10.02 -1.08 9.88
CA ASP A 7 -11.08 -1.47 8.96
C ASP A 7 -10.50 -2.31 7.80
N THR A 8 -9.39 -1.90 7.19
CA THR A 8 -8.63 -2.69 6.20
C THR A 8 -8.20 -4.04 6.77
N TRP A 9 -7.58 -4.07 7.96
CA TRP A 9 -7.09 -5.33 8.54
C TRP A 9 -8.19 -6.35 8.89
N ARG A 10 -9.35 -5.90 9.42
CA ARG A 10 -10.50 -6.78 9.67
C ARG A 10 -11.25 -7.13 8.39
N GLN A 11 -11.37 -6.19 7.45
CA GLN A 11 -12.05 -6.41 6.18
C GLN A 11 -11.27 -7.38 5.29
N SER A 12 -9.95 -7.30 5.18
CA SER A 12 -9.16 -8.20 4.32
C SER A 12 -9.31 -9.68 4.71
N ARG A 13 -9.36 -10.00 6.01
CA ARG A 13 -9.56 -11.39 6.50
C ARG A 13 -10.99 -11.92 6.36
N ASP A 14 -12.00 -11.12 6.69
CA ASP A 14 -13.41 -11.56 6.63
C ASP A 14 -14.01 -11.45 5.22
N LEU A 15 -13.49 -10.57 4.35
CA LEU A 15 -14.03 -10.34 3.01
C LEU A 15 -13.42 -11.26 1.94
N ALA A 16 -12.16 -11.67 2.05
CA ALA A 16 -11.61 -12.74 1.20
C ALA A 16 -12.47 -14.03 1.29
N SER A 17 -13.15 -14.23 2.43
CA SER A 17 -14.14 -15.30 2.64
C SER A 17 -15.53 -15.02 2.05
N LYS A 18 -15.95 -13.76 1.91
CA LYS A 18 -17.31 -13.38 1.46
C LYS A 18 -17.44 -13.23 -0.05
N TYR A 19 -16.38 -12.85 -0.74
CA TYR A 19 -16.37 -12.80 -2.21
C TYR A 19 -16.06 -14.20 -2.77
N ALA A 20 -17.02 -15.11 -2.57
CA ALA A 20 -16.93 -16.53 -2.97
C ALA A 20 -16.80 -16.75 -4.49
N THR A 21 -16.92 -15.68 -5.29
CA THR A 21 -16.61 -15.70 -6.71
C THR A 21 -16.01 -14.34 -7.09
N PRO A 22 -14.68 -14.21 -7.13
CA PRO A 22 -14.06 -12.98 -7.62
C PRO A 22 -14.40 -12.78 -9.10
N PRO A 23 -14.39 -11.53 -9.59
CA PRO A 23 -14.63 -11.26 -11.00
C PRO A 23 -13.61 -12.01 -11.85
N SER A 24 -14.10 -12.78 -12.81
CA SER A 24 -13.28 -13.41 -13.84
C SER A 24 -13.18 -12.50 -15.06
N GLY A 25 -12.05 -12.58 -15.79
CA GLY A 25 -11.84 -11.88 -17.06
C GLY A 25 -10.84 -10.73 -17.00
N ALA A 26 -10.42 -10.27 -18.17
CA ALA A 26 -9.51 -9.13 -18.34
C ALA A 26 -10.11 -7.84 -17.75
N ALA A 27 -9.26 -6.89 -17.35
CA ALA A 27 -9.69 -5.56 -16.94
C ALA A 27 -10.56 -4.90 -18.02
N THR A 28 -11.58 -4.15 -17.62
CA THR A 28 -12.32 -3.26 -18.54
C THR A 28 -11.45 -2.05 -18.89
N ASP A 29 -11.81 -1.35 -19.97
CA ASP A 29 -11.11 -0.10 -20.36
C ASP A 29 -11.15 0.95 -19.23
N GLU A 30 -12.23 1.00 -18.44
CA GLU A 30 -12.37 1.93 -17.31
C GLU A 30 -11.50 1.53 -16.12
N GLU A 31 -11.40 0.23 -15.81
CA GLU A 31 -10.49 -0.28 -14.77
C GLU A 31 -9.02 -0.03 -15.15
N GLN A 32 -8.68 -0.23 -16.42
CA GLN A 32 -7.35 0.04 -16.96
C GLN A 32 -7.04 1.55 -16.92
N ALA A 33 -7.98 2.41 -17.31
CA ALA A 33 -7.81 3.86 -17.24
C ALA A 33 -7.56 4.34 -15.80
N PHE A 34 -8.25 3.76 -14.81
CA PHE A 34 -7.99 4.07 -13.40
C PHE A 34 -6.59 3.64 -12.95
N LEU A 35 -6.11 2.46 -13.35
CA LEU A 35 -4.74 2.03 -13.05
C LEU A 35 -3.69 2.96 -13.68
N GLU A 36 -3.91 3.38 -14.92
CA GLU A 36 -3.04 4.34 -15.62
C GLU A 36 -3.06 5.71 -14.92
N GLU A 37 -4.22 6.16 -14.44
CA GLU A 37 -4.34 7.37 -13.64
C GLU A 37 -3.55 7.27 -12.34
N VAL A 38 -3.59 6.13 -11.64
CA VAL A 38 -2.75 5.89 -10.44
C VAL A 38 -1.27 6.01 -10.80
N PHE A 39 -0.82 5.40 -11.89
CA PHE A 39 0.58 5.47 -12.35
C PHE A 39 1.00 6.85 -12.84
N ALA A 40 0.07 7.67 -13.33
CA ALA A 40 0.34 9.03 -13.75
C ALA A 40 0.37 10.01 -12.56
N THR A 41 -0.45 9.76 -11.54
CA THR A 41 -0.61 10.66 -10.37
C THR A 41 0.47 10.44 -9.32
N PHE A 42 0.87 9.19 -9.10
CA PHE A 42 1.82 8.81 -8.06
C PHE A 42 3.19 8.46 -8.66
N PRO A 43 4.30 8.66 -7.93
CA PRO A 43 5.64 8.50 -8.46
C PRO A 43 6.06 7.03 -8.58
N PHE A 44 5.27 6.20 -9.24
CA PHE A 44 5.70 4.85 -9.62
C PHE A 44 6.88 4.95 -10.59
N ALA A 45 7.93 4.17 -10.31
CA ALA A 45 9.04 4.00 -11.22
C ALA A 45 8.61 3.18 -12.44
N GLU A 46 9.25 3.43 -13.58
CA GLU A 46 8.91 2.78 -14.85
C GLU A 46 9.03 1.26 -14.78
N GLU A 47 10.06 0.75 -14.08
CA GLU A 47 10.23 -0.69 -13.82
C GLU A 47 9.02 -1.27 -13.07
N GLY A 48 8.57 -0.60 -12.01
CA GLY A 48 7.40 -0.98 -11.22
C GLY A 48 6.13 -1.03 -12.06
N LYS A 49 5.90 0.00 -12.89
CA LYS A 49 4.74 0.07 -13.80
C LYS A 49 4.72 -1.12 -14.76
N GLN A 50 5.84 -1.33 -15.46
CA GLN A 50 5.97 -2.40 -16.45
C GLN A 50 5.79 -3.77 -15.82
N TRP A 51 6.39 -4.00 -14.66
CA TRP A 51 6.25 -5.27 -13.96
C TRP A 51 4.80 -5.50 -13.52
N LEU A 52 4.16 -4.51 -12.88
CA LEU A 52 2.78 -4.63 -12.41
C LEU A 52 1.83 -4.90 -13.60
N GLN A 53 1.93 -4.13 -14.67
CA GLN A 53 1.09 -4.34 -15.87
C GLN A 53 1.29 -5.71 -16.52
N ALA A 54 2.49 -6.29 -16.44
CA ALA A 54 2.79 -7.58 -17.03
C ALA A 54 2.42 -8.78 -16.13
N HIS A 55 2.36 -8.60 -14.82
CA HIS A 55 2.26 -9.71 -13.86
C HIS A 55 0.96 -9.75 -13.07
N ILE A 56 0.14 -8.69 -13.07
CA ILE A 56 -1.10 -8.68 -12.29
C ILE A 56 -2.34 -8.54 -13.17
N HIS A 57 -3.43 -9.10 -12.68
CA HIS A 57 -4.78 -8.70 -13.02
C HIS A 57 -5.23 -7.59 -12.06
N PHE A 58 -5.96 -6.61 -12.58
CA PHE A 58 -6.45 -5.47 -11.81
C PHE A 58 -7.95 -5.31 -12.00
N LYS A 59 -8.69 -5.17 -10.89
CA LYS A 59 -10.16 -5.09 -10.87
C LYS A 59 -10.64 -4.07 -9.86
N VAL A 60 -11.71 -3.36 -10.20
CA VAL A 60 -12.38 -2.40 -9.31
C VAL A 60 -13.89 -2.65 -9.33
N GLN A 61 -14.48 -2.87 -8.15
CA GLN A 61 -15.91 -3.17 -8.05
C GLN A 61 -16.79 -1.94 -8.34
N ASP A 62 -16.46 -0.80 -7.76
CA ASP A 62 -17.21 0.45 -7.89
C ASP A 62 -16.27 1.63 -8.20
N LEU A 63 -16.17 1.98 -9.48
CA LEU A 63 -15.36 3.09 -9.95
C LEU A 63 -15.94 4.47 -9.58
N ALA A 64 -17.19 4.55 -9.12
CA ALA A 64 -17.83 5.82 -8.77
C ALA A 64 -17.65 6.19 -7.29
N SER A 65 -17.06 5.31 -6.48
CA SER A 65 -16.79 5.50 -5.06
C SER A 65 -15.29 5.54 -4.78
N ALA A 66 -14.91 6.10 -3.63
CA ALA A 66 -13.52 6.18 -3.19
C ALA A 66 -13.35 5.92 -1.67
N ASN A 67 -14.29 5.21 -1.05
CA ASN A 67 -14.35 5.01 0.41
C ASN A 67 -14.03 3.58 0.88
N GLY A 68 -13.51 2.71 0.01
CA GLY A 68 -13.30 1.29 0.28
C GLY A 68 -11.87 0.82 0.04
N GLY A 69 -11.50 -0.27 0.70
CA GLY A 69 -10.19 -0.92 0.55
C GLY A 69 -10.08 -1.86 -0.65
N GLY A 70 -9.20 -2.84 -0.53
CA GLY A 70 -8.98 -3.88 -1.54
C GLY A 70 -8.32 -5.11 -0.94
N TYR A 71 -7.82 -5.97 -1.81
CA TYR A 71 -6.92 -7.06 -1.46
C TYR A 71 -6.06 -7.46 -2.68
N TRP A 72 -4.91 -8.05 -2.38
CA TRP A 72 -4.09 -8.79 -3.32
C TRP A 72 -4.24 -10.32 -3.09
N ASP A 73 -4.61 -11.05 -4.14
CA ASP A 73 -4.69 -12.51 -4.17
C ASP A 73 -3.51 -13.09 -4.97
N PRO A 74 -2.44 -13.57 -4.30
CA PRO A 74 -1.25 -14.10 -4.98
C PRO A 74 -1.51 -15.41 -5.73
N SER A 75 -2.60 -16.13 -5.45
CA SER A 75 -2.90 -17.38 -6.15
C SER A 75 -3.46 -17.16 -7.55
N ARG A 76 -3.88 -15.93 -7.85
CA ARG A 76 -4.49 -15.52 -9.13
C ARG A 76 -3.81 -14.32 -9.75
N ASP A 77 -2.72 -13.87 -9.14
CA ASP A 77 -2.08 -12.60 -9.45
C ASP A 77 -3.07 -11.43 -9.54
N LEU A 78 -4.04 -11.33 -8.62
CA LEU A 78 -5.14 -10.36 -8.72
C LEU A 78 -5.05 -9.27 -7.64
N VAL A 79 -4.94 -8.01 -8.09
CA VAL A 79 -5.29 -6.84 -7.27
C VAL A 79 -6.76 -6.52 -7.49
N PHE A 80 -7.54 -6.55 -6.42
CA PHE A 80 -8.95 -6.21 -6.42
C PHE A 80 -9.23 -5.05 -5.46
N LEU A 81 -9.94 -4.03 -5.93
CA LEU A 81 -10.37 -2.90 -5.13
C LEU A 81 -11.90 -2.87 -5.02
N TYR A 82 -12.41 -2.57 -3.83
CA TYR A 82 -13.85 -2.33 -3.67
C TYR A 82 -14.28 -1.02 -4.32
N THR A 83 -13.39 -0.03 -4.34
CA THR A 83 -13.68 1.31 -4.86
C THR A 83 -12.45 1.91 -5.54
N ALA A 84 -12.61 3.00 -6.30
CA ALA A 84 -11.53 3.76 -6.91
C ALA A 84 -10.75 4.65 -5.89
N GLN A 85 -10.41 4.09 -4.72
CA GLN A 85 -9.60 4.80 -3.71
C GLN A 85 -8.10 4.65 -4.03
N TYR A 86 -7.39 5.75 -4.22
CA TYR A 86 -5.96 5.71 -4.54
C TYR A 86 -5.10 5.09 -3.42
N GLU A 87 -5.42 5.36 -2.14
CA GLU A 87 -4.68 4.79 -1.01
C GLU A 87 -4.73 3.25 -1.04
N ALA A 88 -5.92 2.69 -1.30
CA ALA A 88 -6.10 1.25 -1.46
C ALA A 88 -5.37 0.71 -2.70
N ALA A 89 -5.45 1.41 -3.84
CA ALA A 89 -4.72 1.02 -5.04
C ALA A 89 -3.20 0.93 -4.79
N ILE A 90 -2.60 1.95 -4.16
CA ILE A 90 -1.18 1.95 -3.82
C ILE A 90 -0.84 0.80 -2.87
N HIS A 91 -1.69 0.55 -1.88
CA HIS A 91 -1.53 -0.52 -0.90
C HIS A 91 -1.48 -1.91 -1.59
N GLU A 92 -2.48 -2.24 -2.39
CA GLU A 92 -2.58 -3.56 -3.01
C GLU A 92 -1.54 -3.76 -4.12
N LEU A 93 -1.21 -2.72 -4.88
CA LEU A 93 -0.11 -2.78 -5.85
C LEU A 93 1.25 -3.00 -5.15
N ALA A 94 1.45 -2.40 -3.97
CA ALA A 94 2.63 -2.64 -3.16
C ALA A 94 2.68 -4.07 -2.61
N HIS A 95 1.54 -4.66 -2.22
CA HIS A 95 1.48 -6.09 -1.87
C HIS A 95 1.93 -6.97 -3.03
N ALA A 96 1.41 -6.72 -4.23
CA ALA A 96 1.77 -7.49 -5.42
C ALA A 96 3.27 -7.39 -5.74
N TRP A 97 3.83 -6.18 -5.71
CA TRP A 97 5.26 -5.97 -5.94
C TRP A 97 6.15 -6.65 -4.90
N TRP A 98 5.77 -6.55 -3.61
CA TRP A 98 6.55 -7.09 -2.51
C TRP A 98 6.47 -8.61 -2.40
N HIS A 99 5.35 -9.22 -2.83
CA HIS A 99 5.08 -10.64 -2.66
C HIS A 99 6.24 -11.56 -3.13
N PRO A 100 6.83 -11.39 -4.33
CA PRO A 100 7.99 -12.19 -4.73
C PRO A 100 9.33 -11.70 -4.13
N ARG A 101 9.43 -10.40 -3.77
CA ARG A 101 10.70 -9.76 -3.34
C ARG A 101 10.99 -9.89 -1.85
N ARG A 102 9.97 -10.22 -1.07
CA ARG A 102 10.05 -10.35 0.39
C ARG A 102 10.88 -11.52 0.88
N ILE A 103 11.04 -12.57 0.07
CA ILE A 103 11.66 -13.83 0.53
C ILE A 103 13.11 -13.59 0.93
N GLY A 104 13.43 -13.80 2.20
CA GLY A 104 14.74 -13.52 2.81
C GLY A 104 14.93 -12.07 3.27
N GLN A 105 13.94 -11.21 3.11
CA GLN A 105 13.95 -9.79 3.49
C GLN A 105 12.89 -9.43 4.54
N GLU A 106 12.06 -10.40 4.97
CA GLU A 106 10.93 -10.20 5.87
C GLU A 106 11.38 -9.54 7.18
N GLU A 107 12.44 -10.10 7.78
CA GLU A 107 13.03 -9.56 9.01
C GLU A 107 13.64 -8.18 8.83
N ALA A 108 14.19 -7.90 7.64
CA ALA A 108 14.79 -6.61 7.36
C ALA A 108 13.71 -5.52 7.29
N MET A 109 12.58 -5.81 6.64
CA MET A 109 11.44 -4.90 6.56
C MET A 109 10.81 -4.65 7.94
N MET A 110 10.66 -5.69 8.78
CA MET A 110 10.20 -5.51 10.16
C MET A 110 11.14 -4.64 10.98
N ARG A 111 12.45 -4.91 10.93
CA ARG A 111 13.45 -4.09 11.66
C ARG A 111 13.48 -2.65 11.20
N ALA A 112 13.34 -2.41 9.89
CA ALA A 112 13.24 -1.06 9.35
C ALA A 112 11.98 -0.34 9.87
N THR A 113 10.85 -1.05 9.94
CA THR A 113 9.59 -0.50 10.49
C THR A 113 9.71 -0.21 11.98
N ILE A 114 10.33 -1.10 12.77
CA ILE A 114 10.64 -0.86 14.19
C ILE A 114 11.49 0.40 14.33
N ARG A 115 12.60 0.48 13.60
CA ARG A 115 13.46 1.67 13.64
C ARG A 115 12.71 2.95 13.23
N LEU A 116 11.84 2.88 12.21
CA LEU A 116 11.03 4.01 11.78
C LEU A 116 10.05 4.47 12.88
N SER A 117 9.50 3.55 13.68
CA SER A 117 8.60 3.91 14.79
C SER A 117 9.28 4.74 15.89
N GLU A 118 10.60 4.66 15.99
CA GLU A 118 11.42 5.40 16.96
C GLU A 118 12.07 6.66 16.35
N GLU A 119 11.79 6.97 15.08
CA GLU A 119 12.41 8.09 14.38
C GLU A 119 12.00 9.45 15.00
N SER A 120 12.95 10.37 15.06
CA SER A 120 12.77 11.69 15.70
C SER A 120 12.79 12.84 14.70
N ASP A 121 13.30 12.59 13.48
CA ASP A 121 13.32 13.60 12.43
C ASP A 121 11.89 14.05 12.06
N PRO A 122 11.56 15.34 12.20
CA PRO A 122 10.21 15.84 11.95
C PRO A 122 9.74 15.63 10.51
N ARG A 123 10.65 15.45 9.54
CA ARG A 123 10.31 15.16 8.14
C ARG A 123 9.54 13.84 7.99
N TYR A 124 9.80 12.88 8.88
CA TYR A 124 9.21 11.53 8.81
C TYR A 124 8.07 11.34 9.80
N ARG A 125 7.61 12.40 10.48
CA ARG A 125 6.62 12.30 11.56
C ARG A 125 5.36 11.52 11.16
N ARG A 126 4.85 11.70 9.94
CA ARG A 126 3.65 11.01 9.46
C ARG A 126 3.84 9.48 9.41
N THR A 127 4.92 9.03 8.76
CA THR A 127 5.21 7.61 8.56
C THR A 127 5.78 6.97 9.83
N GLN A 128 6.49 7.75 10.66
CA GLN A 128 6.87 7.36 12.01
C GLN A 128 5.64 7.08 12.87
N GLN A 129 4.66 7.98 12.90
CA GLN A 129 3.41 7.76 13.63
C GLN A 129 2.74 6.49 13.15
N LEU A 130 2.63 6.29 11.84
CA LEU A 130 2.08 5.07 11.23
C LEU A 130 2.80 3.81 11.70
N ALA A 131 4.13 3.79 11.59
CA ALA A 131 4.97 2.69 12.06
C ALA A 131 4.81 2.45 13.57
N TYR A 132 4.68 3.50 14.37
CA TYR A 132 4.43 3.38 15.81
C TYR A 132 3.15 2.59 16.10
N GLY A 133 2.05 2.90 15.42
CA GLY A 133 0.82 2.11 15.55
C GLY A 133 0.98 0.66 15.09
N TYR A 134 1.80 0.40 14.07
CA TYR A 134 2.08 -0.97 13.60
C TYR A 134 2.87 -1.78 14.63
N ILE A 135 3.79 -1.15 15.35
CA ILE A 135 4.69 -1.83 16.28
C ILE A 135 4.09 -1.95 17.69
N HIS A 136 3.43 -0.90 18.17
CA HIS A 136 2.92 -0.83 19.54
C HIS A 136 1.42 -1.08 19.64
N GLY A 137 0.73 -1.15 18.50
CA GLY A 137 -0.72 -1.21 18.46
C GLY A 137 -1.37 0.12 18.80
N ILE A 138 -2.70 0.09 18.89
CA ILE A 138 -3.54 1.22 19.26
C ILE A 138 -4.55 0.70 20.30
N PRO A 139 -4.24 0.84 21.60
CA PRO A 139 -5.06 0.28 22.68
C PRO A 139 -6.52 0.74 22.64
N GLU A 140 -6.77 2.00 22.30
CA GLU A 140 -8.11 2.60 22.20
C GLU A 140 -8.96 1.90 21.13
N GLN A 141 -8.30 1.23 20.17
CA GLN A 141 -8.94 0.50 19.10
C GLN A 141 -8.91 -1.01 19.31
N ASN A 142 -8.41 -1.51 20.44
CA ASN A 142 -8.21 -2.94 20.70
C ASN A 142 -7.47 -3.63 19.54
N TRP A 143 -6.47 -2.92 18.98
CA TRP A 143 -5.62 -3.44 17.92
C TRP A 143 -4.21 -3.59 18.46
N PRO A 144 -3.65 -4.81 18.52
CA PRO A 144 -2.43 -5.05 19.25
C PRO A 144 -1.17 -4.82 18.39
N GLY A 145 -1.33 -4.32 17.16
CA GLY A 145 -0.26 -4.07 16.20
C GLY A 145 0.03 -5.25 15.27
N MET A 146 0.85 -5.00 14.25
CA MET A 146 1.26 -5.96 13.22
C MET A 146 2.49 -6.78 13.62
N LEU A 147 3.29 -6.32 14.60
CA LEU A 147 4.50 -7.02 15.01
C LEU A 147 4.23 -8.37 15.67
N ILE A 148 3.08 -8.51 16.35
CA ILE A 148 2.67 -9.77 17.00
C ILE A 148 2.53 -10.91 15.98
N GLU A 149 1.98 -10.61 14.81
CA GLU A 149 1.83 -11.57 13.72
C GLU A 149 3.05 -11.61 12.78
N ARG A 150 4.09 -10.79 13.06
CA ARG A 150 5.28 -10.66 12.21
C ARG A 150 4.93 -10.35 10.77
N ASN A 151 3.93 -9.49 10.57
CA ASN A 151 3.31 -9.26 9.28
C ASN A 151 4.01 -8.12 8.53
N ASP A 152 5.20 -8.38 8.01
CA ASP A 152 5.92 -7.38 7.20
C ASP A 152 5.27 -7.10 5.85
N TRP A 153 4.39 -8.00 5.37
CA TRP A 153 3.63 -7.81 4.15
C TRP A 153 2.73 -6.57 4.25
N GLU A 154 1.96 -6.48 5.34
CA GLU A 154 1.14 -5.32 5.68
C GLU A 154 1.98 -4.09 6.07
N MET A 155 3.10 -4.28 6.77
CA MET A 155 3.99 -3.14 7.09
C MET A 155 4.53 -2.48 5.82
N TYR A 156 4.91 -3.28 4.81
CA TYR A 156 5.39 -2.79 3.52
C TYR A 156 4.30 -2.02 2.76
N ALA A 157 3.14 -2.65 2.56
CA ALA A 157 2.04 -2.06 1.80
C ALA A 157 1.43 -0.86 2.53
N GLY A 158 1.29 -0.97 3.85
CA GLY A 158 0.78 0.08 4.72
C GLY A 158 1.65 1.32 4.73
N LEU A 159 2.97 1.17 4.77
CA LEU A 159 3.89 2.30 4.63
C LEU A 159 3.80 2.92 3.22
N ALA A 160 3.67 2.11 2.16
CA ALA A 160 3.51 2.60 0.78
C ALA A 160 2.28 3.49 0.62
N SER A 161 1.13 3.03 1.10
CA SER A 161 -0.13 3.78 1.04
C SER A 161 -0.12 4.96 2.01
N GLY A 162 0.41 4.79 3.22
CA GLY A 162 0.50 5.86 4.22
C GLY A 162 1.36 7.05 3.81
N MET A 163 2.40 6.80 2.99
CA MET A 163 3.20 7.84 2.35
C MET A 163 2.65 8.30 0.98
N MET A 164 1.55 7.71 0.50
CA MET A 164 1.01 7.94 -0.85
C MET A 164 2.10 7.84 -1.93
N ALA A 165 2.94 6.81 -1.82
CA ALA A 165 4.13 6.58 -2.65
C ALA A 165 5.25 7.66 -2.59
N ASP A 166 5.15 8.66 -1.71
CA ASP A 166 6.15 9.73 -1.58
C ASP A 166 7.34 9.31 -0.70
N LEU A 167 8.41 8.83 -1.34
CA LEU A 167 9.63 8.36 -0.67
C LEU A 167 10.34 9.44 0.18
N ARG A 168 10.04 10.74 -0.01
CA ARG A 168 10.59 11.81 0.82
C ARG A 168 10.11 11.71 2.27
N LEU A 169 8.97 11.05 2.51
CA LEU A 169 8.35 10.88 3.82
C LEU A 169 8.92 9.71 4.63
N VAL A 170 9.90 8.98 4.11
CA VAL A 170 10.58 7.91 4.85
C VAL A 170 12.11 8.10 4.80
N PRO A 171 12.87 7.61 5.79
CA PRO A 171 14.32 7.70 5.79
C PRO A 171 14.96 6.74 4.76
N PRO A 172 16.22 6.97 4.35
CA PRO A 172 16.88 6.18 3.31
C PRO A 172 16.88 4.66 3.52
N TYR A 173 16.97 4.20 4.78
CA TYR A 173 16.97 2.76 5.09
C TYR A 173 15.60 2.09 4.87
N VAL A 174 14.51 2.86 4.84
CA VAL A 174 13.17 2.37 4.45
C VAL A 174 12.97 2.51 2.94
N ARG A 175 13.47 3.61 2.33
CA ARG A 175 13.38 3.84 0.87
C ARG A 175 13.93 2.68 0.06
N ALA A 176 15.00 2.04 0.53
CA ALA A 176 15.65 0.92 -0.16
C ALA A 176 14.71 -0.27 -0.44
N PHE A 177 13.65 -0.46 0.35
CA PHE A 177 12.66 -1.53 0.12
C PHE A 177 11.73 -1.22 -1.06
N TYR A 178 11.64 0.04 -1.49
CA TYR A 178 10.78 0.50 -2.58
C TYR A 178 11.57 0.75 -3.88
N ASP A 179 12.83 0.34 -3.92
CA ASP A 179 13.65 0.42 -5.14
C ASP A 179 12.95 -0.33 -6.29
N GLY A 180 12.96 0.29 -7.47
CA GLY A 180 12.21 -0.18 -8.65
C GLY A 180 10.69 0.05 -8.61
N LEU A 181 10.05 0.17 -7.44
CA LEU A 181 8.60 0.43 -7.34
C LEU A 181 8.27 1.93 -7.42
N PHE A 182 8.96 2.76 -6.64
CA PHE A 182 8.72 4.20 -6.57
C PHE A 182 9.97 5.01 -6.92
N THR A 183 9.76 6.21 -7.46
CA THR A 183 10.81 7.18 -7.77
C THR A 183 10.88 8.22 -6.66
N LEU A 184 12.10 8.54 -6.20
CA LEU A 184 12.29 9.66 -5.29
C LEU A 184 12.09 10.97 -6.04
N LEU A 185 11.05 11.72 -5.66
CA LEU A 185 10.76 13.03 -6.21
C LEU A 185 11.80 14.08 -5.74
N PRO A 186 12.03 15.14 -6.54
CA PRO A 186 12.73 16.33 -6.08
C PRO A 186 12.10 16.93 -4.82
N ASP A 187 12.90 17.58 -3.98
CA ASP A 187 12.43 18.18 -2.72
C ASP A 187 11.39 19.29 -2.94
N ASP A 188 11.43 19.98 -4.08
CA ASP A 188 10.53 21.07 -4.46
C ASP A 188 9.30 20.61 -5.26
N ALA A 189 9.21 19.32 -5.62
CA ALA A 189 8.05 18.79 -6.32
C ALA A 189 6.80 18.84 -5.42
N PRO A 190 5.59 19.10 -5.97
CA PRO A 190 4.36 19.05 -5.18
C PRO A 190 4.14 17.67 -4.53
N SER A 191 3.44 17.61 -3.40
CA SER A 191 3.13 16.32 -2.77
C SER A 191 2.13 15.53 -3.62
N PRO A 192 2.36 14.23 -3.91
CA PRO A 192 1.39 13.40 -4.62
C PRO A 192 0.02 13.35 -3.91
N ALA A 193 0.02 13.35 -2.58
CA ALA A 193 -1.20 13.36 -1.77
C ALA A 193 -2.07 14.62 -1.98
N GLN A 194 -1.48 15.74 -2.40
CA GLN A 194 -2.24 16.97 -2.73
C GLN A 194 -2.86 16.93 -4.12
N GLN A 195 -2.34 16.07 -5.00
CA GLN A 195 -2.85 15.89 -6.37
C GLN A 195 -3.97 14.84 -6.42
N ALA A 196 -4.03 13.96 -5.43
CA ALA A 196 -5.10 12.99 -5.24
C ALA A 196 -6.45 13.70 -5.12
N ARG A 197 -7.30 13.58 -6.13
CA ARG A 197 -8.68 14.12 -6.14
C ARG A 197 -9.62 13.44 -5.12
N HIS A 198 -9.18 12.30 -4.56
CA HIS A 198 -9.98 11.40 -3.73
C HIS A 198 -9.21 10.89 -2.50
N GLY A 199 -8.61 11.79 -1.73
CA GLY A 199 -7.92 11.51 -0.46
C GLY A 199 -8.75 11.77 0.79
#